data_AF-A0A2D3WDN8-F1
#
_entry.id   AF-A0A2D3WDN8-F1
#
_cell.length_a   1.000
_cell.length_b   1.000
_cell.length_c   1.000
_cell.angle_alpha   90.00
_cell.angle_beta   90.00
_cell.angle_gamma   90.00
#
_symmetry.space_group_name_H-M   'P 1'
#
loop_
_entity.id
_entity.type
_entity.pdbx_description
1 polymer ?
#
loop_
_entity_poly.entity_id
_entity_poly.type
_entity_poly.pdbx_seq_one_letter_code
_entity_poly.pdbx_strand_id
1 'polypeptide(L)'
;MSLNMLCDQCSMSAIGGCGSKGQDIGTCGKDANLAKLQDIMIYGLKGLSAYRTHANEFGADTKEVDDVIAQTLYFTLTNVNFNFDDHIAQLMKIGSAGVKMMDILTEAHTSHLGIPTPVRISQNKAEGKAILVSGHNLDMLLELLKQTEGKGINIYTHSEMIPAHGYPELRKYAHLKGNIGKSWF
;
A
#
# COMPACT_ATOMS: atom_id res chain seq x y z
N MET A 1 12.99 -25.12 13.90
CA MET A 1 11.58 -25.58 13.98
C MET A 1 10.71 -24.47 13.42
N SER A 2 9.77 -24.80 12.53
CA SER A 2 8.73 -23.84 12.12
C SER A 2 7.76 -23.66 13.29
N LEU A 3 7.47 -22.42 13.69
CA LEU A 3 6.46 -22.14 14.70
C LEU A 3 5.07 -22.21 14.07
N ASN A 4 4.11 -22.83 14.77
CA ASN A 4 2.72 -22.86 14.32
C ASN A 4 1.96 -21.57 14.68
N MET A 5 2.40 -20.80 15.67
CA MET A 5 1.91 -19.46 15.96
C MET A 5 2.95 -18.69 16.77
N LEU A 6 2.81 -17.37 16.84
CA LEU A 6 3.49 -16.55 17.84
C LEU A 6 2.60 -15.36 18.22
N CYS A 7 2.17 -15.28 19.48
CA CYS A 7 1.33 -14.17 19.95
C CYS A 7 1.71 -13.77 21.39
N ASP A 8 2.10 -12.51 21.57
CA ASP A 8 2.60 -11.92 22.81
C ASP A 8 1.87 -10.64 23.22
N GLN A 9 0.74 -10.32 22.59
CA GLN A 9 0.02 -9.05 22.78
C GLN A 9 -0.61 -8.83 24.17
N CYS A 10 -0.68 -9.85 25.04
CA CYS A 10 -1.40 -9.77 26.31
C CYS A 10 -0.51 -10.09 27.52
N SER A 11 -0.90 -9.57 28.69
CA SER A 11 -0.19 -9.76 29.95
C SER A 11 -0.09 -11.21 30.40
N MET A 12 -1.01 -12.08 29.95
CA MET A 12 -1.04 -13.50 30.26
C MET A 12 -0.32 -14.36 29.20
N SER A 13 0.43 -13.75 28.28
CA SER A 13 1.20 -14.50 27.30
C SER A 13 2.24 -15.40 27.99
N ALA A 14 2.50 -16.57 27.39
CA ALA A 14 3.57 -17.44 27.88
C ALA A 14 4.92 -16.70 27.80
N ILE A 15 5.87 -17.05 28.68
CA ILE A 15 7.23 -16.50 28.62
C ILE A 15 7.82 -16.74 27.23
N GLY A 16 8.11 -15.65 26.50
CA GLY A 16 8.59 -15.68 25.10
C GLY A 16 7.49 -15.62 24.03
N GLY A 17 6.21 -15.48 24.41
CA GLY A 17 5.05 -15.47 23.53
C GLY A 17 4.35 -16.84 23.45
N CYS A 18 3.03 -16.84 23.31
CA CYS A 18 2.26 -18.06 23.02
C CYS A 18 2.73 -18.64 21.69
N GLY A 19 3.04 -19.94 21.64
CA GLY A 19 3.63 -20.60 20.47
C GLY A 19 5.16 -20.72 20.46
N SER A 20 5.88 -19.91 21.24
CA SER A 20 7.36 -19.89 21.26
C SER A 20 8.05 -21.20 21.63
N LYS A 21 7.36 -22.11 22.33
CA LYS A 21 7.87 -23.45 22.71
C LYS A 21 7.14 -24.58 21.96
N GLY A 22 6.46 -24.29 20.85
CA GLY A 22 5.79 -25.28 20.01
C GLY A 22 4.34 -25.61 20.39
N GLN A 23 3.72 -24.82 21.27
CA GLN A 23 2.29 -24.95 21.61
C GLN A 23 1.39 -24.35 20.52
N ASP A 24 0.26 -25.01 20.24
CA ASP A 24 -0.69 -24.62 19.20
C ASP A 24 -1.90 -23.83 19.74
N ILE A 25 -1.86 -23.43 21.00
CA ILE A 25 -2.91 -22.65 21.66
C ILE A 25 -2.29 -21.62 22.61
N GLY A 26 -2.83 -20.40 22.60
CA GLY A 26 -2.47 -19.36 23.54
C GLY A 26 -3.17 -19.51 24.89
N THR A 27 -2.63 -18.86 25.93
CA THR A 27 -3.23 -18.86 27.29
C THR A 27 -4.70 -18.45 27.28
N CYS A 28 -5.10 -17.56 26.37
CA CYS A 28 -6.48 -17.11 26.21
C CYS A 28 -7.40 -18.07 25.45
N GLY A 29 -6.90 -19.23 24.99
CA GLY A 29 -7.67 -20.20 24.20
C GLY A 29 -7.63 -19.99 22.68
N LYS A 30 -6.91 -18.97 22.18
CA LYS A 30 -6.77 -18.73 20.73
C LYS A 30 -5.85 -19.80 20.14
N ASP A 31 -6.37 -20.64 19.26
CA ASP A 31 -5.57 -21.64 18.57
C ASP A 31 -4.68 -21.04 17.47
N ALA A 32 -3.74 -21.85 16.97
CA ALA A 32 -2.79 -21.46 15.95
C ALA A 32 -3.43 -21.04 14.62
N ASN A 33 -4.57 -21.60 14.24
CA ASN A 33 -5.25 -21.23 13.00
C ASN A 33 -5.85 -19.83 13.12
N LEU A 34 -6.58 -19.57 14.20
CA LEU A 34 -7.17 -18.26 14.46
C LEU A 34 -6.09 -17.19 14.63
N ALA A 35 -4.98 -17.51 15.30
CA ALA A 35 -3.83 -16.62 15.41
C ALA A 35 -3.29 -16.22 14.03
N LYS A 36 -3.07 -17.18 13.13
CA LYS A 36 -2.61 -16.90 11.75
C LYS A 36 -3.62 -16.09 10.95
N LEU A 37 -4.91 -16.34 11.10
CA LEU A 37 -5.94 -15.54 10.43
C LEU A 37 -5.89 -14.07 10.89
N GLN A 38 -5.69 -13.83 12.19
CA GLN A 38 -5.49 -12.48 12.71
C GLN A 38 -4.17 -11.86 12.22
N ASP A 39 -3.09 -12.62 12.08
CA ASP A 39 -1.84 -12.13 11.46
C ASP A 39 -2.05 -11.69 10.00
N ILE A 40 -2.81 -12.47 9.22
CA ILE A 40 -3.19 -12.12 7.84
C ILE A 40 -4.03 -10.84 7.84
N MET A 41 -4.96 -10.67 8.78
CA MET A 41 -5.73 -9.43 8.90
C MET A 41 -4.80 -8.23 9.12
N ILE A 42 -3.88 -8.30 10.09
CA ILE A 42 -2.92 -7.22 10.36
C ILE A 42 -2.04 -6.94 9.14
N TYR A 43 -1.61 -7.98 8.41
CA TYR A 43 -0.86 -7.80 7.17
C TYR A 43 -1.68 -7.09 6.09
N GLY A 44 -2.94 -7.48 5.90
CA GLY A 44 -3.88 -6.83 4.99
C GLY A 44 -4.11 -5.36 5.36
N LEU A 45 -4.28 -5.05 6.64
CA LEU A 45 -4.44 -3.67 7.11
C LEU A 45 -3.21 -2.80 6.84
N LYS A 46 -2.00 -3.34 6.94
CA LYS A 46 -0.76 -2.62 6.57
C LYS A 46 -0.76 -2.25 5.08
N GLY A 47 -1.15 -3.18 4.21
CA GLY A 47 -1.29 -2.92 2.78
C GLY A 47 -2.35 -1.85 2.49
N LEU A 48 -3.53 -1.99 3.09
CA LEU A 48 -4.64 -1.04 2.95
C LEU A 48 -4.23 0.37 3.42
N SER A 49 -3.50 0.45 4.53
CA SER A 49 -2.98 1.72 5.08
C SER A 49 -1.99 2.42 4.15
N ALA A 50 -1.20 1.67 3.36
CA ALA A 50 -0.28 2.24 2.39
C ALA A 50 -1.03 2.98 1.26
N TYR A 51 -2.05 2.35 0.67
CA TYR A 51 -2.89 3.00 -0.34
C TYR A 51 -3.71 4.15 0.24
N ARG A 52 -4.25 3.97 1.46
CA ARG A 52 -4.97 5.01 2.18
C ARG A 52 -4.09 6.24 2.40
N THR A 53 -2.81 6.06 2.77
CA THR A 53 -1.86 7.16 2.94
C THR A 53 -1.74 7.99 1.67
N HIS A 54 -1.56 7.36 0.51
CA HIS A 54 -1.50 8.06 -0.77
C HIS A 54 -2.82 8.77 -1.12
N ALA A 55 -3.96 8.13 -0.89
CA ALA A 55 -5.25 8.75 -1.14
C ALA A 55 -5.47 10.05 -0.32
N ASN A 56 -4.93 10.11 0.91
CA ASN A 56 -5.02 11.32 1.73
C ASN A 56 -4.18 12.49 1.19
N GLU A 57 -3.11 12.23 0.44
CA GLU A 57 -2.32 13.29 -0.20
C GLU A 57 -3.19 14.08 -1.21
N PHE A 58 -4.19 13.44 -1.79
CA PHE A 58 -5.21 14.05 -2.66
C PHE A 58 -6.46 14.54 -1.92
N GLY A 59 -6.50 14.43 -0.58
CA GLY A 59 -7.68 14.78 0.22
C GLY A 59 -8.89 13.88 -0.03
N ALA A 60 -8.68 12.65 -0.51
CA ALA A 60 -9.77 11.73 -0.82
C ALA A 60 -10.50 11.25 0.44
N ASP A 61 -11.82 11.04 0.34
CA ASP A 61 -12.61 10.45 1.41
C ASP A 61 -12.31 8.95 1.53
N THR A 62 -11.74 8.56 2.66
CA THR A 62 -11.37 7.17 2.96
C THR A 62 -12.16 6.60 4.13
N LYS A 63 -13.24 7.26 4.57
CA LYS A 63 -13.96 6.91 5.79
C LYS A 63 -14.41 5.45 5.84
N GLU A 64 -15.00 4.92 4.76
CA GLU A 64 -15.46 3.52 4.74
C GLU A 64 -14.31 2.53 4.94
N VAL A 65 -13.14 2.85 4.37
CA VAL A 65 -11.92 2.05 4.51
C VAL A 65 -11.37 2.18 5.94
N ASP A 66 -11.35 3.38 6.51
CA ASP A 66 -10.94 3.66 7.88
C ASP A 66 -11.83 2.91 8.90
N ASP A 67 -13.13 2.83 8.66
CA ASP A 67 -14.08 2.08 9.48
C ASP A 67 -13.73 0.57 9.46
N VAL A 68 -13.38 0.00 8.30
CA VAL A 68 -12.94 -1.41 8.19
C VAL A 68 -11.62 -1.64 8.91
N ILE A 69 -10.66 -0.70 8.81
CA ILE A 69 -9.38 -0.78 9.54
C ILE A 69 -9.64 -0.82 11.04
N ALA A 70 -10.42 0.13 11.56
CA ALA A 70 -10.73 0.22 13.00
C ALA A 70 -11.46 -1.03 13.52
N GLN A 71 -12.48 -1.50 12.78
CA GLN A 71 -13.22 -2.72 13.12
C GLN A 71 -12.32 -3.95 13.14
N THR A 72 -11.42 -4.08 12.16
CA THR A 72 -10.50 -5.21 12.08
C THR A 72 -9.48 -5.17 13.22
N LEU A 73 -8.93 -4.00 13.56
CA LEU A 73 -8.03 -3.87 14.71
C LEU A 73 -8.72 -4.32 16.00
N TYR A 74 -9.96 -3.84 16.23
CA TYR A 74 -10.76 -4.27 17.37
C TYR A 74 -10.98 -5.80 17.38
N PHE A 75 -11.30 -6.38 16.22
CA PHE A 75 -11.51 -7.82 16.05
C PHE A 75 -10.31 -8.67 16.51
N THR A 76 -9.08 -8.15 16.32
CA THR A 76 -7.83 -8.86 16.68
C THR A 76 -7.42 -8.73 18.16
N LEU A 77 -8.13 -7.90 18.94
CA LEU A 77 -7.81 -7.73 20.35
C LEU A 77 -8.05 -9.01 21.16
N THR A 78 -7.30 -9.13 22.26
CA THR A 78 -7.40 -10.27 23.18
C THR A 78 -8.83 -10.45 23.67
N ASN A 79 -9.34 -11.68 23.57
CA ASN A 79 -10.67 -12.09 24.00
C ASN A 79 -11.86 -11.48 23.24
N VAL A 80 -11.66 -10.98 22.01
CA VAL A 80 -12.78 -10.42 21.22
C VAL A 80 -13.50 -11.47 20.37
N ASN A 81 -12.79 -12.27 19.56
CA ASN A 81 -13.44 -13.26 18.70
C ASN A 81 -12.61 -14.55 18.59
N PHE A 82 -13.28 -15.71 18.67
CA PHE A 82 -12.69 -17.05 18.51
C PHE A 82 -13.48 -17.93 17.52
N ASN A 83 -14.40 -17.36 16.75
CA ASN A 83 -15.19 -18.07 15.75
C ASN A 83 -14.47 -18.06 14.39
N PHE A 84 -14.25 -19.23 13.80
CA PHE A 84 -13.53 -19.36 12.53
C PHE A 84 -14.24 -18.65 11.36
N ASP A 85 -15.54 -18.83 11.21
CA ASP A 85 -16.30 -18.25 10.10
C ASP A 85 -16.33 -16.72 10.17
N ASP A 86 -16.39 -16.15 11.38
CA ASP A 86 -16.27 -14.71 11.59
C ASP A 86 -14.90 -14.18 11.14
N HIS A 87 -13.81 -14.94 11.35
CA HIS A 87 -12.48 -14.55 10.88
C HIS A 87 -12.41 -14.53 9.36
N ILE A 88 -13.01 -15.54 8.70
CA ILE A 88 -13.09 -15.58 7.24
C ILE A 88 -13.93 -14.40 6.72
N ALA A 89 -15.09 -14.13 7.33
CA ALA A 89 -15.93 -13.00 6.95
C ALA A 89 -15.20 -11.65 7.12
N GLN A 90 -14.42 -11.48 8.19
CA GLN A 90 -13.65 -10.26 8.42
C GLN A 90 -12.52 -10.10 7.38
N LEU A 91 -11.83 -11.19 7.00
CA LEU A 91 -10.84 -11.16 5.92
C LEU A 91 -11.47 -10.76 4.57
N MET A 92 -12.67 -11.25 4.27
CA MET A 92 -13.38 -10.85 3.05
C MET A 92 -13.72 -9.36 3.04
N LYS A 93 -14.10 -8.77 4.20
CA LYS A 93 -14.30 -7.32 4.32
C LYS A 93 -13.03 -6.53 4.04
N ILE A 94 -11.87 -7.00 4.51
CA ILE A 94 -10.57 -6.36 4.20
C ILE A 94 -10.30 -6.41 2.69
N GLY A 95 -10.57 -7.54 2.04
CA GLY A 95 -10.45 -7.68 0.58
C GLY A 95 -11.34 -6.70 -0.18
N SER A 96 -12.62 -6.59 0.20
CA SER A 96 -13.55 -5.62 -0.40
C SER A 96 -13.10 -4.17 -0.17
N ALA A 97 -12.59 -3.84 1.02
CA ALA A 97 -12.03 -2.52 1.32
C ALA A 97 -10.80 -2.22 0.46
N GLY A 98 -9.98 -3.23 0.17
CA GLY A 98 -8.86 -3.11 -0.77
C GLY A 98 -9.30 -2.70 -2.18
N VAL A 99 -10.34 -3.35 -2.72
CA VAL A 99 -10.91 -2.97 -4.03
C VAL A 99 -11.44 -1.54 -4.00
N LYS A 100 -12.22 -1.19 -2.97
CA LYS A 100 -12.74 0.17 -2.78
C LYS A 100 -11.62 1.21 -2.71
N MET A 101 -10.53 0.89 -2.01
CA MET A 101 -9.39 1.81 -1.89
C MET A 101 -8.68 2.02 -3.24
N MET A 102 -8.58 0.98 -4.08
CA MET A 102 -8.06 1.11 -5.45
C MET A 102 -8.96 1.99 -6.32
N ASP A 103 -10.29 1.88 -6.19
CA ASP A 103 -11.23 2.75 -6.90
C ASP A 103 -11.07 4.22 -6.49
N ILE A 104 -11.03 4.48 -5.17
CA ILE A 104 -10.82 5.84 -4.62
C ILE A 104 -9.51 6.44 -5.14
N LEU A 105 -8.41 5.69 -5.12
CA LEU A 105 -7.12 6.19 -5.61
C LEU A 105 -7.13 6.41 -7.13
N THR A 106 -7.85 5.57 -7.87
CA THR A 106 -8.02 5.73 -9.32
C THR A 106 -8.78 7.01 -9.64
N GLU A 107 -9.87 7.29 -8.93
CA GLU A 107 -10.62 8.54 -9.06
C GLU A 107 -9.73 9.74 -8.69
N ALA A 108 -9.07 9.70 -7.54
CA ALA A 108 -8.15 10.76 -7.10
C ALA A 108 -7.09 11.10 -8.16
N HIS A 109 -6.40 10.08 -8.69
CA HIS A 109 -5.41 10.27 -9.75
C HIS A 109 -6.01 10.80 -11.05
N THR A 110 -7.11 10.22 -11.53
CA THR A 110 -7.68 10.60 -12.84
C THR A 110 -8.35 11.96 -12.81
N SER A 111 -8.98 12.35 -11.70
CA SER A 111 -9.52 13.70 -11.50
C SER A 111 -8.43 14.76 -11.36
N HIS A 112 -7.29 14.43 -10.73
CA HIS A 112 -6.21 15.38 -10.52
C HIS A 112 -5.23 15.49 -11.72
N LEU A 113 -4.89 14.36 -12.35
CA LEU A 113 -3.83 14.27 -13.36
C LEU A 113 -4.35 13.98 -14.79
N GLY A 114 -5.65 13.77 -14.92
CA GLY A 114 -6.32 13.38 -16.17
C GLY A 114 -6.30 11.87 -16.41
N ILE A 115 -7.13 11.41 -17.36
CA ILE A 115 -7.20 9.99 -17.71
C ILE A 115 -5.94 9.59 -18.51
N PRO A 116 -5.21 8.55 -18.07
CA PRO A 116 -4.05 8.05 -18.81
C PRO A 116 -4.39 7.62 -20.23
N THR A 117 -3.54 7.97 -21.19
CA THR A 117 -3.68 7.52 -22.59
C THR A 117 -2.38 6.89 -23.09
N PRO A 118 -2.44 6.00 -24.10
CA PRO A 118 -1.25 5.39 -24.67
C PRO A 118 -0.25 6.44 -25.16
N VAL A 119 1.03 6.23 -24.83
CA VAL A 119 2.14 7.10 -25.22
C VAL A 119 3.35 6.28 -25.66
N ARG A 120 4.19 6.89 -26.50
CA ARG A 120 5.54 6.39 -26.77
C ARG A 120 6.53 7.23 -25.98
N ILE A 121 7.40 6.57 -25.23
CA ILE A 121 8.43 7.22 -24.42
C ILE A 121 9.81 6.71 -24.81
N SER A 122 10.83 7.52 -24.56
CA SER A 122 12.21 7.04 -24.66
C SER A 122 12.52 6.09 -23.49
N GLN A 123 13.28 5.03 -23.77
CA GLN A 123 13.80 4.14 -22.74
C GLN A 123 15.32 4.12 -22.77
N ASN A 124 15.95 4.16 -21.59
CA ASN A 124 17.40 4.05 -21.40
C ASN A 124 18.22 5.06 -22.21
N LYS A 125 17.69 6.28 -22.36
CA LYS A 125 18.36 7.42 -23.00
C LYS A 125 18.36 8.63 -22.06
N ALA A 126 19.36 8.69 -21.20
CA ALA A 126 19.57 9.83 -20.31
C ALA A 126 20.46 10.88 -20.97
N GLU A 127 20.10 12.16 -20.84
CA GLU A 127 20.87 13.28 -21.36
C GLU A 127 20.88 14.46 -20.37
N GLY A 128 21.95 15.26 -20.41
CA GLY A 128 22.07 16.46 -19.60
C GLY A 128 22.12 16.20 -18.09
N LYS A 129 21.84 17.24 -17.30
CA LYS A 129 21.66 17.12 -15.84
C LYS A 129 20.29 16.50 -15.59
N ALA A 130 20.23 15.49 -14.73
CA ALA A 130 19.01 14.71 -14.57
C ALA A 130 18.72 14.31 -13.11
N ILE A 131 17.44 14.12 -12.82
CA ILE A 131 16.92 13.44 -11.62
C ILE A 131 16.17 12.19 -12.08
N LEU A 132 16.45 11.06 -11.42
CA LEU A 132 15.73 9.80 -11.63
C LEU A 132 14.74 9.59 -10.48
N VAL A 133 13.47 9.41 -10.81
CA VAL A 133 12.36 9.26 -9.85
C VAL A 133 11.83 7.83 -9.91
N SER A 134 11.73 7.17 -8.76
CA SER A 134 11.13 5.83 -8.61
C SER A 134 10.08 5.83 -7.51
N GLY A 135 9.45 4.68 -7.26
CA GLY A 135 8.28 4.57 -6.38
C GLY A 135 6.97 4.76 -7.15
N HIS A 136 5.97 5.38 -6.51
CA HIS A 136 4.60 5.43 -7.02
C HIS A 136 3.91 6.80 -6.85
N ASN A 137 4.57 7.76 -6.20
CA ASN A 137 3.92 9.02 -5.83
C ASN A 137 3.90 10.02 -7.01
N LEU A 138 2.77 10.07 -7.70
CA LEU A 138 2.58 10.91 -8.88
C LEU A 138 2.41 12.40 -8.55
N ASP A 139 1.87 12.74 -7.38
CA ASP A 139 1.72 14.13 -6.95
C ASP A 139 3.08 14.76 -6.61
N MET A 140 3.93 14.01 -5.90
CA MET A 140 5.31 14.43 -5.67
C MET A 140 6.09 14.60 -6.99
N LEU A 141 5.83 13.76 -7.99
CA LEU A 141 6.42 13.94 -9.31
C LEU A 141 5.92 15.23 -9.97
N LEU A 142 4.63 15.55 -9.87
CA LEU A 142 4.07 16.79 -10.38
C LEU A 142 4.74 18.02 -9.73
N GLU A 143 4.89 18.01 -8.41
CA GLU A 143 5.55 19.09 -7.68
C GLU A 143 7.03 19.21 -8.06
N LEU A 144 7.74 18.09 -8.23
CA LEU A 144 9.10 18.10 -8.75
C LEU A 144 9.17 18.71 -10.15
N LEU A 145 8.26 18.32 -11.06
CA LEU A 145 8.22 18.84 -12.43
C LEU A 145 8.02 20.36 -12.45
N LYS A 146 7.07 20.88 -11.66
CA LYS A 146 6.85 22.33 -11.48
C LYS A 146 8.11 23.02 -10.99
N GLN A 147 8.76 22.46 -9.97
CA GLN A 147 9.94 23.07 -9.36
C GLN A 147 11.19 23.01 -10.25
N THR A 148 11.29 22.07 -11.20
CA THR A 148 12.45 21.95 -12.10
C THR A 148 12.23 22.55 -13.48
N GLU A 149 11.03 23.07 -13.78
CA GLU A 149 10.72 23.70 -15.05
C GLU A 149 11.66 24.90 -15.33
N GLY A 150 12.22 24.94 -16.54
CA GLY A 150 13.15 25.99 -16.96
C GLY A 150 14.55 25.93 -16.34
N LYS A 151 14.85 24.97 -15.43
CA LYS A 151 16.15 24.89 -14.74
C LYS A 151 17.23 24.09 -15.50
N GLY A 152 16.91 23.56 -16.67
CA GLY A 152 17.82 22.71 -17.44
C GLY A 152 18.12 21.36 -16.76
N ILE A 153 17.18 20.86 -15.94
CA ILE A 153 17.24 19.55 -15.28
C ILE A 153 16.16 18.66 -15.89
N ASN A 154 16.57 17.55 -16.51
CA ASN A 154 15.67 16.54 -17.05
C ASN A 154 15.17 15.61 -15.95
N ILE A 155 13.91 15.19 -16.05
CA ILE A 155 13.28 14.22 -15.16
C ILE A 155 13.09 12.90 -15.91
N TYR A 156 13.49 11.81 -15.28
CA TYR A 156 13.29 10.46 -15.77
C TYR A 156 12.57 9.62 -14.72
N THR A 157 11.75 8.68 -15.17
CA THR A 157 11.08 7.70 -14.31
C THR A 157 11.87 6.39 -14.24
N HIS A 158 11.66 5.61 -13.19
CA HIS A 158 12.22 4.27 -13.00
C HIS A 158 11.17 3.32 -12.40
N SER A 159 11.17 2.07 -12.87
CA SER A 159 10.25 1.02 -12.41
C SER A 159 8.79 1.46 -12.46
N GLU A 160 8.16 1.59 -11.31
CA GLU A 160 6.71 1.79 -11.16
C GLU A 160 6.25 3.22 -11.45
N MET A 161 7.19 4.15 -11.67
CA MET A 161 6.86 5.51 -12.13
C MET A 161 6.62 5.57 -13.64
N ILE A 162 6.85 4.49 -14.40
CA ILE A 162 6.61 4.47 -15.85
C ILE A 162 5.18 4.88 -16.29
N PRO A 163 4.09 4.59 -15.53
CA PRO A 163 2.74 5.01 -15.92
C PRO A 163 2.53 6.53 -15.87
N ALA A 164 3.40 7.29 -15.18
CA ALA A 164 3.32 8.75 -15.09
C ALA A 164 3.22 9.41 -16.48
N HIS A 165 3.90 8.85 -17.48
CA HIS A 165 3.90 9.36 -18.85
C HIS A 165 2.55 9.26 -19.56
N GLY A 166 1.63 8.41 -19.08
CA GLY A 166 0.28 8.31 -19.62
C GLY A 166 -0.62 9.48 -19.22
N TYR A 167 -0.36 10.09 -18.05
CA TYR A 167 -1.18 11.14 -17.47
C TYR A 167 -0.97 12.49 -18.19
N PRO A 168 -2.03 13.13 -18.73
CA PRO A 168 -1.93 14.41 -19.44
C PRO A 168 -1.25 15.52 -18.66
N GLU A 169 -1.57 15.67 -17.37
CA GLU A 169 -1.03 16.77 -16.54
C GLU A 169 0.45 16.60 -16.20
N LEU A 170 0.98 15.37 -16.23
CA LEU A 170 2.39 15.08 -16.02
C LEU A 170 3.19 15.19 -17.33
N ARG A 171 2.67 14.61 -18.42
CA ARG A 171 3.41 14.55 -19.69
C ARG A 171 3.47 15.87 -20.45
N LYS A 172 2.72 16.90 -20.03
CA LYS A 172 2.80 18.25 -20.61
C LYS A 172 4.16 18.92 -20.38
N TYR A 173 4.91 18.50 -19.35
CA TYR A 173 6.23 19.04 -19.03
C TYR A 173 7.29 18.45 -19.97
N ALA A 174 7.87 19.28 -20.85
CA ALA A 174 8.82 18.85 -21.87
C ALA A 174 10.15 18.30 -21.33
N HIS A 175 10.46 18.53 -20.05
CA HIS A 175 11.62 17.98 -19.35
C HIS A 175 11.34 16.66 -18.63
N LEU A 176 10.11 16.11 -18.68
CA LEU A 176 9.85 14.70 -18.38
C LEU A 176 10.21 13.85 -19.62
N LYS A 177 11.42 13.28 -19.65
CA LYS A 177 12.06 12.80 -20.89
C LYS A 177 11.80 11.33 -21.23
N GLY A 178 11.63 10.47 -20.23
CA GLY A 178 11.44 9.04 -20.46
C GLY A 178 11.66 8.18 -19.22
N ASN A 179 11.87 6.89 -19.45
CA ASN A 179 12.08 5.89 -18.40
C ASN A 179 13.48 5.27 -18.49
N ILE A 180 14.16 5.13 -17.36
CA ILE A 180 15.46 4.47 -17.26
C ILE A 180 15.30 3.19 -16.43
N GLY A 181 16.01 2.14 -16.81
CA GLY A 181 16.01 0.87 -16.08
C GLY A 181 14.83 -0.05 -16.42
N LYS A 182 14.61 -1.03 -15.55
CA LYS A 182 13.57 -2.06 -15.63
C LYS A 182 12.73 -2.01 -14.34
N SER A 183 12.44 -3.17 -13.76
CA SER A 183 11.90 -3.34 -12.40
C SER A 183 12.90 -2.88 -11.33
N TRP A 184 12.43 -2.87 -10.08
CA TRP A 184 13.20 -2.46 -8.90
C TRP A 184 14.41 -3.35 -8.54
N PHE A 185 14.46 -4.60 -9.02
CA PHE A 185 15.54 -5.56 -8.79
C PHE A 185 16.33 -5.87 -10.07
#